data_AF-A0A3D3VQM6-F1
#
_entry.id   AF-A0A3D3VQM6-F1
#
_cell.length_a   1.000
_cell.length_b   1.000
_cell.length_c   1.000
_cell.angle_alpha   90.00
_cell.angle_beta   90.00
_cell.angle_gamma   90.00
#
_symmetry.space_group_name_H-M   'P 1'
#
loop_
_entity.id
_entity.type
_entity.pdbx_description
1 polymer ?
#
loop_
_entity_poly.entity_id
_entity_poly.type
_entity_poly.pdbx_seq_one_letter_code
_entity_poly.pdbx_strand_id
1 'polypeptide(L)'
;AARWATVTFSIILVGIGAMTAWVVIRNPTSRILPIVLGIFGYTYGSLLGVFLLGALTKTRGSDKGNLIAMAAGFIAVAILSGLPSDVLKLCGLPPLPRLEWLPLIAFPWRITFGTIATFVVGIFFRTKPLQKN
;
A
#
# COMPACT_ATOMS: atom_id res chain seq x y z
N ALA A 1 -16.03 24.11 -3.71
CA ALA A 1 -15.04 23.06 -3.38
C ALA A 1 -15.15 21.85 -4.32
N ALA A 2 -16.27 21.13 -4.36
CA ALA A 2 -16.41 19.89 -5.14
C ALA A 2 -16.06 20.02 -6.64
N ARG A 3 -16.57 21.06 -7.33
CA ARG A 3 -16.28 21.29 -8.77
C ARG A 3 -14.80 21.49 -9.06
N TRP A 4 -14.10 22.27 -8.23
CA TRP A 4 -12.66 22.49 -8.36
C TRP A 4 -11.87 21.22 -8.11
N ALA A 5 -12.26 20.40 -7.13
CA ALA A 5 -11.65 19.10 -6.89
C ALA A 5 -11.81 18.17 -8.10
N THR A 6 -13.00 18.12 -8.71
CA THR A 6 -13.22 17.32 -9.93
C THR A 6 -12.35 17.79 -11.08
N VAL A 7 -12.24 19.11 -11.31
CA VAL A 7 -11.40 19.66 -12.38
C VAL A 7 -9.92 19.32 -12.15
N THR A 8 -9.40 19.55 -10.94
CA THR A 8 -8.02 19.21 -10.59
C THR A 8 -7.76 17.71 -10.74
N PHE A 9 -8.67 16.86 -10.25
CA PHE A 9 -8.55 15.42 -10.36
C PHE A 9 -8.52 14.96 -11.82
N SER A 10 -9.42 15.48 -12.67
CA SER A 10 -9.45 15.15 -14.09
C SER A 10 -8.18 15.56 -14.82
N ILE A 11 -7.62 16.75 -14.54
CA ILE A 11 -6.35 17.20 -15.14
C ILE A 11 -5.21 16.25 -14.77
N ILE A 12 -5.11 15.85 -13.49
CA ILE A 12 -4.10 14.90 -13.02
C ILE A 12 -4.27 13.55 -13.71
N LEU A 13 -5.50 13.05 -13.83
CA LEU A 13 -5.80 11.74 -14.41
C LEU A 13 -5.43 11.69 -15.89
N VAL A 14 -5.76 12.75 -16.64
CA VAL A 14 -5.36 12.92 -18.05
C VAL A 14 -3.83 12.97 -18.16
N GLY A 15 -3.16 13.73 -17.28
CA GLY A 15 -1.71 13.83 -17.25
C GLY A 15 -1.01 12.49 -17.01
N ILE A 16 -1.41 11.75 -15.97
CA ILE A 16 -0.85 10.42 -15.66
C ILE A 16 -1.11 9.44 -16.80
N GLY A 17 -2.32 9.46 -17.38
CA GLY A 17 -2.68 8.62 -18.51
C GLY A 17 -1.83 8.89 -19.75
N ALA A 18 -1.68 10.17 -20.13
CA ALA A 18 -0.85 10.58 -21.26
C ALA A 18 0.62 10.22 -21.06
N MET A 19 1.18 10.48 -19.87
CA MET A 19 2.56 10.10 -19.53
C MET A 19 2.76 8.58 -19.62
N THR A 20 1.84 7.80 -19.05
CA THR A 20 1.94 6.33 -19.07
C THR A 20 1.87 5.81 -20.51
N ALA A 21 0.96 6.35 -21.34
CA ALA A 21 0.86 6.01 -22.76
C ALA A 21 2.16 6.33 -23.52
N TRP A 22 2.74 7.50 -23.28
CA TRP A 22 4.01 7.90 -23.90
C TRP A 22 5.17 6.95 -23.52
N VAL A 23 5.27 6.57 -22.24
CA VAL A 23 6.30 5.62 -21.76
C VAL A 23 6.12 4.24 -22.39
N VAL A 24 4.89 3.74 -22.50
CA VAL A 24 4.59 2.43 -23.09
C VAL A 24 4.91 2.40 -24.58
N ILE A 25 4.65 3.49 -25.31
CA ILE A 25 5.00 3.61 -26.74
C ILE A 25 6.52 3.57 -26.93
N ARG A 26 7.29 4.24 -26.07
CA ARG A 26 8.76 4.29 -26.17
C ARG A 26 9.43 3.00 -25.70
N ASN A 27 8.80 2.28 -24.77
CA ASN A 27 9.29 1.02 -24.20
C ASN A 27 8.21 -0.07 -24.26
N PRO A 28 8.09 -0.81 -25.37
CA PRO A 28 7.03 -1.82 -25.58
C PRO A 28 7.09 -3.02 -24.60
N THR A 29 8.16 -3.16 -23.82
CA THR A 29 8.27 -4.13 -22.73
C THR A 29 7.51 -3.72 -21.47
N SER A 30 7.12 -2.44 -21.33
CA SER A 30 6.39 -1.93 -20.16
C SER A 30 4.89 -2.15 -20.37
N ARG A 31 4.28 -2.99 -19.53
CA ARG A 31 2.83 -3.21 -19.52
C ARG A 31 2.17 -2.30 -18.48
N ILE A 32 0.94 -1.83 -18.77
CA ILE A 32 0.15 -0.99 -17.85
C ILE A 32 -0.32 -1.80 -16.63
N LEU A 33 -0.64 -3.07 -16.83
CA LEU A 33 -1.20 -3.95 -15.79
C LEU A 33 -0.31 -4.04 -14.52
N PRO A 34 1.01 -4.31 -14.60
CA PRO A 34 1.89 -4.29 -13.43
C PRO A 34 1.87 -3.00 -12.60
N ILE A 35 1.65 -1.83 -13.23
CA ILE A 35 1.60 -0.54 -12.54
C ILE A 35 0.36 -0.49 -11.64
N VAL A 36 -0.81 -0.78 -12.23
CA VAL A 36 -2.09 -0.78 -11.53
C VAL A 36 -2.13 -1.85 -10.43
N LEU A 37 -1.69 -3.07 -10.76
CA LEU A 37 -1.56 -4.16 -9.79
C LEU A 37 -0.57 -3.78 -8.66
N GLY A 38 0.51 -3.08 -8.98
CA GLY A 38 1.44 -2.56 -7.98
C GLY A 38 0.75 -1.65 -6.96
N ILE A 39 0.08 -0.59 -7.43
CA ILE A 39 -0.61 0.39 -6.58
C ILE A 39 -1.65 -0.28 -5.68
N PHE A 40 -2.46 -1.18 -6.27
CA PHE A 40 -3.48 -1.90 -5.53
C PHE A 40 -2.88 -2.83 -4.48
N GLY A 41 -1.85 -3.58 -4.84
CA GLY A 41 -1.21 -4.55 -3.94
C GLY A 41 -0.60 -3.91 -2.68
N TYR A 42 -0.04 -2.70 -2.80
CA TYR A 42 0.62 -2.04 -1.66
C TYR A 42 -0.34 -1.31 -0.72
N THR A 43 -1.46 -0.79 -1.23
CA THR A 43 -2.34 0.10 -0.44
C THR A 43 -3.59 -0.59 0.07
N TYR A 44 -4.19 -1.52 -0.69
CA TYR A 44 -5.43 -2.17 -0.27
C TYR A 44 -5.24 -3.16 0.87
N GLY A 45 -4.07 -3.78 0.99
CA GLY A 45 -3.78 -4.75 2.06
C GLY A 45 -3.97 -4.14 3.46
N SER A 46 -3.42 -2.95 3.70
CA SER A 46 -3.52 -2.29 5.00
C SER A 46 -4.92 -1.76 5.31
N LEU A 47 -5.63 -1.23 4.31
CA LEU A 47 -7.03 -0.81 4.44
C LEU A 47 -7.92 -2.00 4.82
N LEU A 48 -7.77 -3.13 4.12
CA LEU A 48 -8.49 -4.36 4.43
C LEU A 48 -8.14 -4.88 5.83
N GLY A 49 -6.88 -4.77 6.27
CA GLY A 49 -6.44 -5.19 7.60
C GLY A 49 -7.12 -4.42 8.73
N VAL A 50 -7.19 -3.08 8.63
CA VAL A 50 -7.90 -2.26 9.63
C VAL A 50 -9.41 -2.48 9.56
N PHE A 51 -9.97 -2.66 8.35
CA PHE A 51 -11.37 -3.01 8.18
C PHE A 51 -11.72 -4.31 8.90
N LEU A 52 -10.91 -5.37 8.71
CA LEU A 52 -11.08 -6.64 9.40
C LEU A 52 -10.89 -6.51 10.92
N LEU A 53 -9.97 -5.66 11.38
CA LEU A 53 -9.80 -5.39 12.80
C LEU A 53 -11.11 -4.86 13.41
N GLY A 54 -11.73 -3.86 12.78
CA GLY A 54 -13.00 -3.31 13.23
C GLY A 54 -14.18 -4.28 13.09
N ALA A 55 -14.20 -5.11 12.05
CA ALA A 55 -15.27 -6.08 11.82
C ALA A 55 -15.21 -7.28 12.78
N LEU A 56 -14.00 -7.77 13.11
CA LEU A 56 -13.79 -8.99 13.90
C LEU A 56 -13.56 -8.71 15.39
N THR A 57 -13.22 -7.48 15.79
CA THR A 57 -12.92 -7.17 17.20
C THR A 57 -13.76 -5.99 17.72
N LYS A 58 -14.39 -6.16 18.89
CA LYS A 58 -15.22 -5.12 19.53
C LYS A 58 -14.46 -4.16 20.44
N THR A 59 -13.25 -4.53 20.87
CA THR A 59 -12.47 -3.82 21.90
C THR A 59 -11.08 -3.39 21.43
N ARG A 60 -10.76 -3.61 20.16
CA ARG A 60 -9.44 -3.31 19.57
C ARG A 60 -9.61 -2.38 18.37
N GLY A 61 -8.57 -1.60 18.09
CA GLY A 61 -8.54 -0.56 17.06
C GLY A 61 -8.75 0.85 17.65
N SER A 62 -7.79 1.73 17.44
CA SER A 62 -7.86 3.15 17.83
C SER A 62 -7.42 3.98 16.63
N ASP A 63 -7.91 5.20 16.45
CA ASP A 63 -7.51 6.03 15.28
C ASP A 63 -5.99 6.15 15.12
N LYS A 64 -5.28 6.40 16.24
CA LYS A 64 -3.80 6.45 16.24
C LYS A 64 -3.17 5.07 16.02
N GLY A 65 -3.73 4.02 16.64
CA GLY A 65 -3.24 2.65 16.49
C GLY A 65 -3.44 2.09 15.08
N ASN A 66 -4.55 2.43 14.45
CA ASN A 66 -4.88 2.04 13.09
C ASN A 66 -3.92 2.70 12.08
N LEU A 67 -3.56 3.97 12.30
CA LEU A 67 -2.55 4.63 11.47
C LEU A 67 -1.19 3.92 11.56
N ILE A 68 -0.75 3.56 12.77
CA ILE A 68 0.50 2.81 12.99
C ILE A 68 0.41 1.43 12.34
N ALA A 69 -0.71 0.73 12.49
CA ALA A 69 -0.95 -0.59 11.90
C ALA A 69 -0.95 -0.55 10.36
N MET A 70 -1.51 0.50 9.77
CA MET A 70 -1.49 0.72 8.32
C MET A 70 -0.06 0.98 7.83
N ALA A 71 0.70 1.82 8.53
CA ALA A 71 2.09 2.09 8.20
C ALA A 71 2.96 0.82 8.31
N ALA A 72 2.79 0.05 9.39
CA ALA A 72 3.52 -1.19 9.60
C ALA A 72 3.22 -2.24 8.52
N GLY A 73 1.94 -2.43 8.14
CA GLY A 73 1.58 -3.35 7.07
C GLY A 73 2.10 -2.90 5.69
N PHE A 74 2.06 -1.60 5.40
CA PHE A 74 2.65 -1.05 4.18
C PHE A 74 4.16 -1.30 4.12
N ILE A 75 4.89 -1.02 5.21
CA ILE A 75 6.34 -1.25 5.31
C ILE A 75 6.67 -2.73 5.16
N ALA A 76 5.93 -3.62 5.83
CA ALA A 76 6.14 -5.06 5.73
C ALA A 76 6.02 -5.55 4.28
N VAL A 77 4.97 -5.14 3.56
CA VAL A 77 4.78 -5.51 2.15
C VAL A 77 5.83 -4.87 1.25
N ALA A 78 6.23 -3.61 1.51
CA ALA A 78 7.26 -2.93 0.76
C ALA A 78 8.60 -3.67 0.84
N ILE A 79 9.00 -4.10 2.04
CA ILE A 79 10.24 -4.86 2.26
C ILE A 79 10.19 -6.23 1.57
N LEU A 80 9.11 -6.99 1.80
CA LEU A 80 8.91 -8.31 1.18
C LEU A 80 8.87 -8.22 -0.36
N SER A 81 8.29 -7.16 -0.90
CA SER A 81 8.20 -6.94 -2.35
C SER A 81 9.44 -6.33 -2.98
N GLY A 82 10.43 -5.91 -2.18
CA GLY A 82 11.70 -5.37 -2.69
C GLY A 82 11.66 -3.90 -3.09
N LEU A 83 10.58 -3.19 -2.71
CA LEU A 83 10.37 -1.78 -3.05
C LEU A 83 11.55 -0.87 -2.69
N PRO A 84 12.25 -1.01 -1.54
CA PRO A 84 13.39 -0.16 -1.22
C PRO A 84 14.51 -0.26 -2.26
N SER A 85 14.75 -1.45 -2.80
CA SER A 85 15.77 -1.64 -3.84
C SER A 85 15.36 -1.01 -5.17
N ASP A 86 14.07 -1.09 -5.52
CA ASP A 86 13.54 -0.45 -6.73
C ASP A 86 13.56 1.09 -6.63
N VAL A 87 13.29 1.64 -5.44
CA VAL A 87 13.41 3.08 -5.17
C VAL A 87 14.88 3.52 -5.27
N LEU A 88 15.83 2.75 -4.72
CA LEU A 88 17.25 3.08 -4.86
C LEU A 88 17.71 3.05 -6.32
N LYS A 89 17.24 2.07 -7.11
CA LYS A 89 17.52 2.01 -8.56
C LYS A 89 16.98 3.24 -9.29
N LEU A 90 15.78 3.72 -8.93
CA LEU A 90 15.21 4.95 -9.47
C LEU A 90 16.06 6.19 -9.12
N CYS A 91 16.71 6.19 -7.96
CA CYS A 91 17.65 7.23 -7.54
C CYS A 91 19.08 7.06 -8.10
N GLY A 92 19.36 5.99 -8.85
CA GLY A 92 20.69 5.69 -9.40
C GLY A 92 21.68 5.09 -8.40
N LEU A 93 21.22 4.63 -7.23
CA LEU A 93 22.05 3.98 -6.22
C LEU A 93 22.06 2.44 -6.38
N PRO A 94 23.12 1.76 -5.92
CA PRO A 94 23.16 0.30 -5.91
C PRO A 94 22.01 -0.26 -5.04
N PRO A 95 21.43 -1.41 -5.43
CA PRO A 95 20.36 -2.03 -4.65
C PRO A 95 20.87 -2.43 -3.26
N LEU A 96 19.99 -2.34 -2.27
CA LEU A 96 20.30 -2.79 -0.91
C LEU A 96 20.61 -4.29 -0.94
N PRO A 97 21.65 -4.76 -0.20
CA PRO A 97 21.90 -6.17 -0.04
C PRO A 97 20.68 -6.82 0.61
N ARG A 98 20.03 -7.70 -0.15
CA ARG A 98 18.88 -8.45 0.35
C ARG A 98 19.38 -9.71 1.03
N LEU A 99 18.81 -10.01 2.20
CA LEU A 99 19.06 -11.26 2.91
C LEU A 99 18.59 -12.45 2.06
N GLU A 100 19.45 -13.46 1.91
CA GLU A 100 19.18 -14.62 1.04
C GLU A 100 17.92 -15.41 1.43
N TRP A 101 17.52 -15.34 2.70
CA TRP A 101 16.34 -16.01 3.23
C TRP A 101 15.02 -15.23 3.04
N LEU A 102 15.05 -14.00 2.52
CA LEU A 102 13.87 -13.16 2.38
C LEU A 102 13.21 -13.35 1.00
N PRO A 103 12.06 -14.07 0.89
CA PRO A 103 11.43 -14.35 -0.39
C PRO A 103 10.86 -13.09 -1.03
N LEU A 104 10.98 -12.98 -2.35
CA LEU A 104 10.30 -11.95 -3.13
C LEU A 104 8.84 -12.35 -3.35
N ILE A 105 7.92 -11.65 -2.69
CA ILE A 105 6.50 -11.96 -2.83
C ILE A 105 5.95 -11.45 -4.17
N ALA A 106 5.22 -12.30 -4.87
CA ALA A 106 4.48 -11.94 -6.08
C ALA A 106 3.27 -11.06 -5.74
N PHE A 107 2.77 -10.32 -6.74
CA PHE A 107 1.63 -9.39 -6.58
C PHE A 107 0.44 -9.95 -5.76
N PRO A 108 -0.08 -11.17 -6.03
CA PRO A 108 -1.28 -11.66 -5.33
C PRO A 108 -1.10 -11.77 -3.81
N TRP A 109 0.13 -12.02 -3.35
CA TRP A 109 0.45 -12.21 -1.94
C TRP A 109 0.61 -10.89 -1.18
N ARG A 110 0.82 -9.77 -1.89
CA ARG A 110 1.04 -8.45 -1.28
C ARG A 110 -0.15 -8.02 -0.42
N ILE A 111 -1.36 -8.24 -0.92
CA ILE A 111 -2.60 -7.89 -0.20
C ILE A 111 -2.71 -8.75 1.05
N THR A 112 -2.56 -10.07 0.93
CA THR A 112 -2.70 -11.00 2.06
C THR A 112 -1.71 -10.71 3.17
N PHE A 113 -0.42 -10.55 2.85
CA PHE A 113 0.59 -10.22 3.86
C PHE A 113 0.38 -8.84 4.47
N GLY A 114 -0.03 -7.85 3.67
CA GLY A 114 -0.34 -6.51 4.18
C GLY A 114 -1.52 -6.50 5.14
N THR A 115 -2.58 -7.23 4.80
CA THR A 115 -3.76 -7.41 5.65
C THR A 115 -3.41 -8.09 6.96
N ILE A 116 -2.67 -9.21 6.90
CA ILE A 116 -2.25 -9.94 8.11
C ILE A 116 -1.37 -9.05 8.98
N ALA A 117 -0.35 -8.41 8.41
CA ALA A 117 0.56 -7.55 9.16
C ALA A 117 -0.17 -6.38 9.84
N THR A 118 -1.04 -5.68 9.10
CA THR A 118 -1.85 -4.61 9.67
C THR A 118 -2.82 -5.10 10.74
N PHE A 119 -3.50 -6.23 10.52
CA PHE A 119 -4.42 -6.80 11.51
C PHE A 119 -3.70 -7.21 12.80
N VAL A 120 -2.56 -7.91 12.68
CA VAL A 120 -1.74 -8.35 13.82
C VAL A 120 -1.24 -7.15 14.63
N VAL A 121 -0.69 -6.13 13.98
CA VAL A 121 -0.25 -4.90 14.67
C VAL A 121 -1.44 -4.17 15.30
N GLY A 122 -2.59 -4.14 14.61
CA GLY A 122 -3.82 -3.53 15.09
C GLY A 122 -4.39 -4.14 16.37
N ILE A 123 -4.28 -5.46 16.55
CA ILE A 123 -4.76 -6.17 17.76
C ILE A 123 -4.12 -5.64 19.05
N PHE A 124 -2.87 -5.19 18.98
CA PHE A 124 -2.16 -4.68 20.15
C PHE A 124 -2.69 -3.33 20.65
N PHE A 125 -3.46 -2.59 19.83
CA PHE A 125 -4.06 -1.32 20.22
C PHE A 125 -5.49 -1.51 20.73
N ARG A 126 -5.71 -1.31 22.03
CA ARG A 126 -7.04 -1.35 22.65
C ARG A 126 -7.81 -0.05 22.44
N THR A 127 -9.11 -0.16 22.22
CA THR A 127 -10.05 0.97 22.22
C THR A 127 -10.61 1.13 23.64
N LYS A 128 -10.79 2.38 24.09
CA LYS A 128 -11.57 2.64 25.29
C LYS A 128 -13.05 2.35 24.99
N PRO A 129 -13.81 1.69 25.88
CA PRO A 129 -15.24 1.48 25.66
C PRO A 129 -15.94 2.84 25.53
N LEU A 130 -16.82 2.97 24.54
CA LEU A 130 -17.69 4.13 24.37
C LEU A 130 -18.51 4.28 25.66
N GLN A 131 -18.23 5.34 26.43
CA GLN A 131 -19.09 5.77 27.53
C GLN A 131 -20.42 6.22 26.90
N LYS A 132 -21.44 5.39 27.04
CA LYS A 132 -22.81 5.70 26.62
C LYS A 132 -23.40 6.63 27.68
N ASN A 133 -23.35 7.93 27.42
CA ASN A 133 -24.18 8.91 28.14
C ASN A 133 -25.62 8.81 27.66
#